data_AF-A0A4Y2H665-F1
#
_entry.id   AF-A0A4Y2H665-F1
#
_cell.length_a   1.000
_cell.length_b   1.000
_cell.length_c   1.000
_cell.angle_alpha   90.00
_cell.angle_beta   90.00
_cell.angle_gamma   90.00
#
_symmetry.space_group_name_H-M   'P 1'
#
loop_
_entity.id
_entity.type
_entity.pdbx_description
1 polymer ?
#
loop_
_entity_poly.entity_id
_entity_poly.type
_entity_poly.pdbx_seq_one_letter_code
_entity_poly.pdbx_strand_id
1 'polypeptide(L)'
;MKFRRDPNFVATFYYHHVRSLTVSDSVLQLIKNVTIKDVIYWVSESWDNVTQNCLVKSWKKLWPSLADSSKVEQAGANKSEILPLIKCIPGCEDATEQIVTEWLSCDTEANQLYTDDEIISSVQNKTQDDSDLEETDEPENVLVSHSEAANALEIAMRYIEQSENATSTDIMFMRRGHNIASTLRIT
;
A
#
# COMPACT_ATOMS: atom_id res chain seq x y z
N MET A 1 10.22 21.50 18.15
CA MET A 1 11.17 20.88 17.19
C MET A 1 10.91 21.46 15.80
N LYS A 2 11.85 22.21 15.23
CA LYS A 2 11.71 22.79 13.89
C LYS A 2 12.25 21.77 12.89
N PHE A 3 11.37 21.01 12.25
CA PHE A 3 11.73 20.18 11.10
C PHE A 3 12.30 21.12 10.03
N ARG A 4 13.59 20.97 9.71
CA ARG A 4 14.16 21.58 8.51
C ARG A 4 13.49 20.88 7.33
N ARG A 5 12.41 21.45 6.82
CA ARG A 5 11.86 21.05 5.53
C ARG A 5 12.90 21.44 4.49
N ASP A 6 13.51 20.46 3.85
CA ASP A 6 14.22 20.72 2.60
C ASP A 6 13.17 21.21 1.60
N PRO A 7 13.23 22.47 1.13
CA PRO A 7 12.22 23.03 0.23
C PRO A 7 12.18 22.29 -1.12
N ASN A 8 13.23 21.53 -1.44
CA ASN A 8 13.38 20.90 -2.75
C ASN A 8 12.66 19.56 -2.86
N PHE A 9 12.46 18.80 -1.78
CA PHE A 9 11.91 17.44 -1.86
C PHE A 9 10.44 17.42 -2.25
N VAL A 10 9.63 18.30 -1.65
CA VAL A 10 8.21 18.44 -1.98
C VAL A 10 8.04 19.18 -3.31
N ALA A 11 8.92 20.14 -3.60
CA ALA A 11 8.85 20.94 -4.82
C ALA A 11 9.18 20.14 -6.08
N THR A 12 10.21 19.28 -6.09
CA THR A 12 10.53 18.47 -7.29
C THR A 12 9.50 17.39 -7.57
N PHE A 13 8.90 16.79 -6.54
CA PHE A 13 7.81 15.82 -6.68
C PHE A 13 6.54 16.46 -7.26
N TYR A 14 6.16 17.63 -6.75
CA TYR A 14 5.08 18.44 -7.33
C TYR A 14 5.40 18.87 -8.76
N TYR A 15 6.62 19.36 -9.03
CA TYR A 15 6.98 19.91 -10.34
C TYR A 15 7.06 18.87 -11.46
N HIS A 16 7.54 17.65 -11.22
CA HIS A 16 7.69 16.65 -12.28
C HIS A 16 6.35 15.99 -12.65
N HIS A 17 5.46 15.73 -11.68
CA HIS A 17 4.19 15.07 -11.95
C HIS A 17 3.11 16.04 -12.44
N VAL A 18 3.03 17.26 -11.86
CA VAL A 18 2.16 18.33 -12.36
C VAL A 18 2.56 18.71 -13.80
N ARG A 19 3.85 18.69 -14.14
CA ARG A 19 4.32 18.96 -15.51
C ARG A 19 3.96 17.87 -16.53
N SER A 20 3.71 16.63 -16.10
CA SER A 20 3.19 15.59 -17.00
C SER A 20 1.67 15.71 -17.23
N LEU A 21 0.96 16.34 -16.27
CA LEU A 21 -0.48 16.59 -16.33
C LEU A 21 -0.84 17.95 -16.96
N THR A 22 0.12 18.85 -17.18
CA THR A 22 -0.13 20.14 -17.85
C THR A 22 -0.15 19.99 -19.36
N VAL A 23 -1.22 19.37 -19.87
CA VAL A 23 -1.78 19.76 -21.15
C VAL A 23 -3.08 20.51 -20.82
N SER A 24 -2.98 21.84 -20.80
CA SER A 24 -4.07 22.83 -20.78
C SER A 24 -4.87 23.20 -19.51
N ASP A 25 -4.83 22.46 -18.39
CA ASP A 25 -5.58 22.89 -17.18
C ASP A 25 -4.73 23.68 -16.15
N SER A 26 -5.33 24.73 -15.58
CA SER A 26 -4.75 25.49 -14.47
C SER A 26 -4.57 24.58 -13.25
N VAL A 27 -3.41 24.66 -12.58
CA VAL A 27 -3.10 23.92 -11.34
C VAL A 27 -4.23 24.07 -10.29
N LEU A 28 -4.90 25.23 -10.25
CA LEU A 28 -6.03 25.49 -9.36
C LEU A 28 -7.29 24.69 -9.72
N GLN A 29 -7.54 24.45 -11.00
CA GLN A 29 -8.65 23.59 -11.43
C GLN A 29 -8.34 22.11 -11.20
N LEU A 30 -7.10 21.71 -11.44
CA LEU A 30 -6.64 20.36 -11.16
C LEU A 30 -6.80 20.02 -9.67
N ILE A 31 -6.33 20.88 -8.76
CA ILE A 31 -6.45 20.69 -7.31
C ILE A 31 -7.92 20.62 -6.84
N LYS A 32 -8.83 21.35 -7.49
CA LYS A 32 -10.27 21.29 -7.15
C LYS A 32 -10.92 19.96 -7.49
N ASN A 33 -10.37 19.24 -8.48
CA ASN A 33 -10.87 17.94 -8.90
C ASN A 33 -10.18 16.78 -8.17
N VAL A 34 -9.16 17.05 -7.35
CA VAL A 34 -8.49 16.04 -6.53
C VAL A 34 -9.43 15.58 -5.42
N THR A 35 -9.69 14.28 -5.39
CA THR A 35 -10.48 13.64 -4.36
C THR A 35 -9.60 13.05 -3.26
N ILE A 36 -10.17 12.75 -2.10
CA ILE A 36 -9.44 12.08 -1.01
C ILE A 36 -8.88 10.72 -1.44
N LYS A 37 -9.55 10.06 -2.39
CA LYS A 37 -9.11 8.82 -3.02
C LYS A 37 -7.78 9.03 -3.76
N ASP A 38 -7.66 10.10 -4.54
CA ASP A 38 -6.43 10.41 -5.27
C ASP A 38 -5.27 10.69 -4.31
N VAL A 39 -5.54 11.41 -3.21
CA VAL A 39 -4.54 11.68 -2.17
C VAL A 39 -4.06 10.38 -1.50
N ILE A 40 -4.97 9.46 -1.17
CA ILE A 40 -4.60 8.17 -0.55
C ILE A 40 -3.72 7.35 -1.49
N TYR A 41 -4.05 7.28 -2.79
CA TYR A 41 -3.23 6.59 -3.76
C TYR A 41 -1.85 7.25 -3.90
N TRP A 42 -1.79 8.57 -3.98
CA TRP A 42 -0.50 9.26 -4.07
C TRP A 42 0.38 9.04 -2.85
N VAL A 43 -0.21 9.01 -1.65
CA VAL A 43 0.53 8.69 -0.43
C VAL A 43 1.06 7.26 -0.49
N SER A 44 0.24 6.30 -0.91
CA SER A 44 0.66 4.90 -1.10
C SER A 44 1.78 4.77 -2.12
N GLU A 45 1.64 5.39 -3.30
CA GLU A 45 2.64 5.34 -4.36
C GLU A 45 3.93 6.09 -3.98
N SER A 46 3.81 7.16 -3.19
CA SER A 46 4.97 7.88 -2.67
C SER A 46 5.74 7.05 -1.64
N TRP A 47 5.07 6.14 -0.92
CA TRP A 47 5.71 5.27 0.06
C TRP A 47 6.75 4.35 -0.60
N ASP A 48 6.45 3.81 -1.78
CA ASP A 48 7.37 2.94 -2.54
C ASP A 48 8.65 3.69 -2.97
N ASN A 49 8.58 5.02 -3.05
CA ASN A 49 9.71 5.89 -3.38
C ASN A 49 10.55 6.28 -2.14
N VAL A 50 10.11 5.93 -0.93
CA VAL A 50 10.87 6.19 0.31
C VAL A 50 12.00 5.17 0.45
N THR A 51 13.24 5.64 0.30
CA THR A 51 14.42 4.78 0.50
C THR A 51 14.76 4.58 1.98
N GLN A 52 15.38 3.44 2.31
CA GLN A 52 15.92 3.16 3.66
C GLN A 52 16.82 4.29 4.18
N ASN A 53 17.64 4.88 3.31
CA ASN A 53 18.50 6.01 3.67
C ASN A 53 17.70 7.26 4.10
N CYS A 54 16.56 7.53 3.47
CA CYS A 54 15.67 8.62 3.87
C CYS A 54 15.10 8.39 5.28
N LEU A 55 14.71 7.15 5.60
CA LEU A 55 14.22 6.78 6.93
C LEU A 55 15.34 6.92 7.97
N VAL A 56 16.49 6.29 7.74
CA VAL A 56 17.64 6.36 8.67
C VAL A 56 18.03 7.81 8.96
N LYS A 57 18.10 8.68 7.95
CA LYS A 57 18.40 10.11 8.15
C LYS A 57 17.32 10.85 8.93
N SER A 58 16.05 10.58 8.68
CA SER A 58 14.92 11.23 9.36
C SER A 58 14.88 10.87 10.84
N TRP A 59 15.23 9.63 11.18
CA TRP A 59 15.20 9.11 12.54
C TRP A 59 16.52 9.29 13.30
N LYS A 60 17.64 9.57 12.63
CA LYS A 60 18.98 9.71 13.23
C LYS A 60 19.06 10.63 14.45
N LYS A 61 18.26 11.71 14.49
CA LYS A 61 18.28 12.65 15.62
C LYS A 61 17.58 12.11 16.87
N LEU A 62 16.57 11.27 16.66
CA LEU A 62 15.80 10.63 17.73
C LEU A 62 16.43 9.29 18.14
N TRP A 63 17.06 8.60 17.19
CA TRP A 63 17.69 7.30 17.35
C TRP A 63 19.07 7.27 16.66
N PRO A 64 20.14 7.78 17.32
CA PRO A 64 21.46 7.92 16.70
C PRO A 64 22.12 6.59 16.29
N SER A 65 21.86 5.50 17.01
CA SER A 65 22.43 4.16 16.74
C SER A 65 21.80 3.45 15.53
N LEU A 66 20.78 4.04 14.89
CA LEU A 66 20.10 3.45 13.73
C LEU A 66 21.00 3.39 12.49
N ALA A 67 21.99 4.30 12.41
CA ALA A 67 22.89 4.38 11.26
C ALA A 67 23.93 3.24 11.20
N ASP A 68 24.19 2.58 12.33
CA ASP A 68 25.24 1.56 12.45
C ASP A 68 24.70 0.13 12.22
N SER A 69 23.37 -0.03 12.15
CA SER A 69 22.71 -1.32 11.95
C SER A 69 22.62 -1.68 10.46
N SER A 70 23.72 -2.19 9.91
CA SER A 70 23.75 -2.81 8.57
C SER A 70 23.47 -4.33 8.58
N LYS A 71 23.19 -4.90 9.76
CA LYS A 71 22.74 -6.28 9.92
C LYS A 71 21.55 -6.30 10.87
N VAL A 72 20.37 -6.57 10.32
CA VAL A 72 19.21 -6.96 11.12
C VAL A 72 19.35 -8.45 11.38
N GLU A 73 20.14 -8.82 12.39
CA GLU A 73 19.81 -10.03 13.12
C GLU A 73 18.54 -9.72 13.91
N GLN A 74 17.54 -10.58 13.78
CA GLN A 74 16.29 -10.51 14.52
C GLN A 74 16.58 -10.85 15.99
N ALA A 75 17.37 -9.99 16.64
CA ALA A 75 17.60 -10.02 18.07
C ALA A 75 16.25 -9.68 18.71
N GLY A 76 15.70 -10.65 19.46
CA GLY A 76 14.45 -10.47 20.18
C GLY A 76 14.48 -9.12 20.90
N ALA A 77 13.50 -8.27 20.61
CA ALA A 77 13.39 -6.93 21.14
C ALA A 77 13.58 -6.95 22.66
N ASN A 78 14.74 -6.49 23.10
CA ASN A 78 15.15 -6.48 24.48
C ASN A 78 14.38 -5.39 25.21
N LYS A 79 13.32 -5.80 25.92
CA LYS A 79 12.45 -4.97 26.76
C LYS A 79 13.20 -3.92 27.60
N SER A 80 14.40 -4.25 28.08
CA SER A 80 15.28 -3.37 28.85
C SER A 80 15.82 -2.15 28.08
N GLU A 81 15.90 -2.20 26.75
CA GLU A 81 16.41 -1.11 25.92
C GLU A 81 15.29 -0.19 25.40
N ILE A 82 14.06 -0.69 25.28
CA ILE A 82 12.93 0.05 24.70
C ILE A 82 12.27 0.99 25.71
N LEU A 83 12.11 0.56 26.97
CA LEU A 83 11.45 1.37 28.00
C LEU A 83 12.13 2.74 28.22
N PRO A 84 13.47 2.85 28.32
CA PRO A 84 14.15 4.14 28.45
C PRO A 84 13.88 5.07 27.26
N LEU A 85 13.75 4.53 26.05
CA LEU A 85 13.54 5.30 24.82
C LEU A 85 12.11 5.85 24.75
N ILE A 86 11.11 5.06 25.14
CA ILE A 86 9.71 5.50 25.20
C ILE A 86 9.55 6.66 26.18
N LYS A 87 10.21 6.60 27.34
CA LYS A 87 10.18 7.67 28.34
C LYS A 87 10.83 8.98 27.87
N CYS A 88 11.63 8.96 26.81
CA CYS A 88 12.15 10.18 26.19
C CYS A 88 11.15 10.87 25.25
N ILE A 89 10.01 10.25 24.94
CA ILE A 89 8.96 10.82 24.11
C ILE A 89 8.06 11.70 25.00
N PRO A 90 7.87 13.00 24.67
CA PRO A 90 6.99 13.87 25.44
C PRO A 90 5.56 13.31 25.50
N GLY A 91 5.01 13.17 26.70
CA GLY A 91 3.70 12.56 26.95
C GLY A 91 3.71 11.04 27.15
N CYS A 92 4.89 10.42 27.22
CA CYS A 92 5.07 8.98 27.51
C CYS A 92 5.98 8.74 28.73
N GLU A 93 6.16 9.74 29.60
CA GLU A 93 7.03 9.69 30.77
C GLU A 93 6.61 8.58 31.76
N ASP A 94 5.30 8.34 31.85
CA ASP A 94 4.68 7.33 32.73
C ASP A 94 4.61 5.93 32.10
N ALA A 95 5.23 5.71 30.94
CA ALA A 95 5.25 4.40 30.30
C ALA A 95 5.84 3.34 31.26
N THR A 96 5.11 2.25 31.44
CA THR A 96 5.48 1.16 32.35
C THR A 96 6.02 -0.02 31.56
N GLU A 97 6.79 -0.87 32.26
CA GLU A 97 7.24 -2.14 31.69
C GLU A 97 6.09 -3.02 31.22
N GLN A 98 4.93 -2.94 31.89
CA GLN A 98 3.75 -3.71 31.54
C GLN A 98 3.23 -3.32 30.17
N ILE A 99 3.11 -2.01 29.88
CA ILE A 99 2.67 -1.49 28.58
C ILE A 99 3.64 -1.92 27.48
N VAL A 100 4.95 -1.82 27.73
CA VAL A 100 5.97 -2.27 26.76
C VAL A 100 5.89 -3.78 26.52
N THR A 101 5.61 -4.56 27.57
CA THR A 101 5.46 -6.03 27.45
C THR A 101 4.21 -6.37 26.66
N GLU A 102 3.10 -5.70 26.93
CA GLU A 102 1.84 -5.86 26.20
C GLU A 102 2.05 -5.58 24.70
N TRP A 103 2.69 -4.46 24.35
CA TRP A 103 2.99 -4.11 22.97
C TRP A 103 3.90 -5.12 22.27
N LEU A 104 4.95 -5.59 22.96
CA LEU A 104 5.86 -6.60 22.41
C LEU A 104 5.23 -7.99 22.30
N SER A 105 4.13 -8.24 23.03
CA SER A 105 3.40 -9.51 23.02
C SER A 105 2.18 -9.48 22.09
N CYS A 106 1.84 -8.34 21.48
CA CYS A 106 0.73 -8.24 20.53
C CYS A 106 0.89 -9.18 19.33
N ASP A 107 2.13 -9.41 18.88
CA ASP A 107 2.41 -10.23 17.71
C ASP A 107 2.45 -11.74 17.99
N THR A 108 2.47 -12.17 19.26
CA THR A 108 2.55 -13.60 19.61
C THR A 108 1.23 -14.36 19.44
N GLU A 109 0.08 -13.67 19.53
CA GLU A 109 -1.23 -14.32 19.34
C GLU A 109 -1.96 -13.84 18.06
N ALA A 110 -1.61 -12.66 17.53
CA ALA A 110 -2.25 -12.10 16.33
C ALA A 110 -1.61 -12.52 15.00
N ASN A 111 -0.39 -13.09 15.01
CA ASN A 111 0.30 -13.58 13.81
C ASN A 111 0.08 -15.08 13.55
N GLN A 112 -1.12 -15.61 13.79
CA GLN A 112 -1.50 -16.81 13.05
C GLN A 112 -1.55 -16.39 11.57
N LEU A 113 -0.51 -16.76 10.84
CA LEU A 113 -0.47 -16.65 9.39
C LEU A 113 -1.56 -17.57 8.87
N TYR A 114 -2.72 -17.01 8.57
CA TYR A 114 -3.75 -17.73 7.87
C TYR A 114 -3.20 -18.10 6.50
N THR A 115 -3.17 -19.41 6.24
CA THR A 115 -2.95 -19.92 4.89
C THR A 115 -4.12 -19.52 4.00
N ASP A 116 -3.89 -19.43 2.70
CA ASP A 116 -4.95 -19.10 1.74
C ASP A 116 -6.17 -20.03 1.92
N ASP A 117 -5.93 -21.31 2.22
CA ASP A 117 -6.98 -22.30 2.52
C ASP A 117 -7.80 -21.98 3.77
N GLU A 118 -7.16 -21.50 4.85
CA GLU A 118 -7.84 -21.09 6.09
C GLU A 118 -8.64 -19.78 5.90
N ILE A 119 -8.13 -18.87 5.08
CA ILE A 119 -8.84 -17.64 4.68
C ILE A 119 -10.07 -18.01 3.86
N ILE A 120 -9.90 -18.86 2.84
CA ILE A 120 -10.98 -19.32 1.95
C ILE A 120 -12.05 -20.07 2.76
N SER A 121 -11.65 -20.98 3.66
CA SER A 121 -12.57 -21.72 4.52
C SER A 121 -13.34 -20.79 5.48
N SER A 122 -12.67 -19.79 6.04
CA SER A 122 -13.33 -18.80 6.92
C SER A 122 -14.39 -17.95 6.21
N VAL A 123 -14.23 -17.73 4.90
CA VAL A 123 -15.18 -17.02 4.04
C VAL A 123 -16.30 -17.95 3.54
N GLN A 124 -15.97 -19.18 3.13
CA GLN A 124 -16.92 -20.15 2.59
C GLN A 124 -17.84 -20.75 3.65
N ASN A 125 -17.38 -20.96 4.88
CA ASN A 125 -18.21 -21.50 5.98
C ASN A 125 -19.39 -20.61 6.38
N LYS A 126 -19.49 -19.37 5.86
CA LYS A 126 -20.65 -18.49 6.05
C LYS A 126 -21.72 -18.60 4.97
N THR A 127 -21.45 -19.28 3.86
CA THR A 127 -22.32 -19.31 2.69
C THR A 127 -22.25 -20.67 2.03
N GLN A 128 -22.89 -21.68 2.61
CA GLN A 128 -23.20 -22.88 1.83
C GLN A 128 -24.41 -23.63 2.39
N ASP A 129 -25.58 -23.08 2.07
CA ASP A 129 -26.71 -23.88 1.61
C ASP A 129 -27.20 -23.18 0.35
N ASP A 130 -26.62 -23.49 -0.81
CA ASP A 130 -27.41 -23.91 -1.97
C ASP A 130 -26.54 -24.36 -3.16
N SER A 131 -27.01 -25.48 -3.72
CA SER A 131 -26.83 -26.08 -5.05
C SER A 131 -25.49 -26.00 -5.81
N ASP A 132 -24.76 -27.12 -5.74
CA ASP A 132 -24.47 -28.05 -6.86
C ASP A 132 -24.83 -27.58 -8.28
N LEU A 133 -23.84 -27.39 -9.16
CA LEU A 133 -23.91 -27.66 -10.61
C LEU A 133 -22.49 -27.83 -11.17
N GLU A 134 -22.14 -29.08 -11.50
CA GLU A 134 -21.06 -29.40 -12.43
C GLU A 134 -21.46 -29.02 -13.85
N GLU A 135 -20.53 -28.45 -14.64
CA GLU A 135 -20.25 -28.96 -15.98
C GLU A 135 -18.87 -28.52 -16.45
N THR A 136 -18.16 -29.49 -17.02
CA THR A 136 -16.81 -29.45 -17.56
C THR A 136 -16.84 -28.85 -18.97
N ASP A 137 -15.88 -27.99 -19.31
CA ASP A 137 -15.37 -27.89 -20.69
C ASP A 137 -13.96 -27.28 -20.68
N GLU A 138 -13.02 -28.00 -21.30
CA GLU A 138 -11.61 -27.66 -21.43
C GLU A 138 -11.43 -26.59 -22.53
N PRO A 139 -10.77 -25.43 -22.30
CA PRO A 139 -10.72 -24.38 -23.31
C PRO A 139 -9.62 -24.64 -24.36
N GLU A 140 -10.03 -24.61 -25.63
CA GLU A 140 -9.16 -24.37 -26.77
C GLU A 140 -8.22 -23.19 -26.49
N ASN A 141 -6.91 -23.38 -26.67
CA ASN A 141 -5.90 -22.33 -26.53
C ASN A 141 -5.99 -21.32 -27.68
N VAL A 142 -6.99 -20.45 -27.65
CA VAL A 142 -7.08 -19.26 -28.50
C VAL A 142 -6.12 -18.21 -27.95
N LEU A 143 -4.99 -18.00 -28.64
CA LEU A 143 -4.04 -16.95 -28.29
C LEU A 143 -4.65 -15.59 -28.59
N VAL A 144 -5.04 -14.85 -27.54
CA VAL A 144 -5.55 -13.48 -27.64
C VAL A 144 -4.41 -12.54 -28.06
N SER A 145 -4.61 -11.73 -29.10
CA SER A 145 -3.61 -10.74 -29.51
C SER A 145 -3.48 -9.61 -28.48
N HIS A 146 -2.32 -8.97 -28.39
CA HIS A 146 -2.12 -7.84 -27.47
C HIS A 146 -3.11 -6.67 -27.72
N SER A 147 -3.51 -6.44 -28.97
CA SER A 147 -4.52 -5.44 -29.32
C SER A 147 -5.92 -5.81 -28.83
N GLU A 148 -6.30 -7.08 -28.93
CA GLU A 148 -7.59 -7.57 -28.44
C GLU A 148 -7.64 -7.55 -26.92
N ALA A 149 -6.57 -8.00 -26.25
CA ALA A 149 -6.47 -7.95 -24.80
C ALA A 149 -6.54 -6.51 -24.26
N ALA A 150 -5.83 -5.56 -24.90
CA ALA A 150 -5.86 -4.16 -24.50
C ALA A 150 -7.25 -3.53 -24.69
N ASN A 151 -7.90 -3.80 -25.83
CA ASN A 151 -9.26 -3.31 -26.10
C ASN A 151 -10.28 -3.88 -25.11
N ALA A 152 -10.22 -5.19 -24.84
CA ALA A 152 -11.09 -5.84 -23.87
C ALA A 152 -10.94 -5.26 -22.46
N LEU A 153 -9.69 -5.01 -22.03
CA LEU A 153 -9.40 -4.37 -20.74
C LEU A 153 -9.91 -2.93 -20.66
N GLU A 154 -9.77 -2.15 -21.74
CA GLU A 154 -10.29 -0.78 -21.78
C GLU A 154 -11.82 -0.75 -21.70
N ILE A 155 -12.50 -1.65 -22.42
CA ILE A 155 -13.96 -1.81 -22.36
C ILE A 155 -14.40 -2.23 -20.96
N ALA A 156 -13.74 -3.22 -20.35
CA ALA A 156 -14.07 -3.69 -19.01
C ALA A 156 -13.87 -2.61 -17.95
N MET A 157 -12.80 -1.81 -18.08
CA MET A 157 -12.54 -0.69 -17.17
C MET A 157 -13.62 0.40 -17.30
N ARG A 158 -14.04 0.73 -18.53
CA ARG A 158 -15.13 1.69 -18.76
C ARG A 158 -16.47 1.21 -18.21
N TYR A 159 -16.76 -0.09 -18.37
CA TYR A 159 -17.97 -0.71 -17.84
C TYR A 159 -18.00 -0.66 -16.31
N ILE A 160 -16.91 -1.05 -15.65
CA ILE A 160 -16.87 -1.10 -14.18
C ILE A 160 -16.88 0.30 -13.55
N GLU A 161 -16.36 1.31 -14.24
CA GLU A 161 -16.44 2.71 -13.82
C GLU A 161 -17.86 3.29 -13.94
N GLN A 162 -18.69 2.76 -14.84
CA GLN A 162 -20.10 3.18 -15.02
C GLN A 162 -21.10 2.32 -14.24
N SER A 163 -20.64 1.19 -13.71
CA SER A 163 -21.46 0.23 -12.97
C SER A 163 -21.89 0.79 -11.62
N GLU A 164 -23.20 0.88 -11.37
CA GLU A 164 -23.77 1.28 -10.08
C GLU A 164 -23.49 0.24 -8.96
N ASN A 165 -23.22 -1.01 -9.34
CA ASN A 165 -22.98 -2.13 -8.41
C ASN A 165 -21.50 -2.40 -8.16
N ALA A 166 -20.58 -1.69 -8.83
CA ALA A 166 -19.15 -1.91 -8.66
C ALA A 166 -18.68 -1.31 -7.35
N THR A 167 -18.02 -2.11 -6.53
CA THR A 167 -17.38 -1.60 -5.32
C THR A 167 -16.07 -0.90 -5.65
N SER A 168 -15.60 -0.03 -4.76
CA SER A 168 -14.28 0.62 -4.90
C SER A 168 -13.14 -0.40 -5.07
N THR A 169 -13.28 -1.58 -4.47
CA THR A 169 -12.31 -2.68 -4.54
C THR A 169 -12.28 -3.31 -5.93
N ASP A 170 -13.43 -3.49 -6.58
CA ASP A 170 -13.51 -4.05 -7.94
C ASP A 170 -12.81 -3.12 -8.95
N ILE A 171 -13.05 -1.81 -8.81
CA ILE A 171 -12.40 -0.78 -9.63
C ILE A 171 -10.88 -0.75 -9.38
N MET A 172 -10.43 -0.93 -8.13
CA MET A 172 -9.01 -1.04 -7.77
C MET A 172 -8.33 -2.21 -8.48
N PHE A 173 -8.91 -3.40 -8.40
CA PHE A 173 -8.33 -4.60 -9.01
C PHE A 173 -8.28 -4.49 -10.53
N MET A 174 -9.33 -3.96 -11.16
CA MET A 174 -9.37 -3.75 -12.61
C MET A 174 -8.32 -2.73 -13.08
N ARG A 175 -8.15 -1.60 -12.39
CA ARG A 175 -7.12 -0.61 -12.72
C ARG A 175 -5.70 -1.16 -12.55
N ARG A 176 -5.46 -1.92 -11.48
CA ARG A 176 -4.17 -2.60 -11.27
C ARG A 176 -3.87 -3.58 -12.40
N GLY A 177 -4.85 -4.40 -12.79
CA GLY A 177 -4.73 -5.34 -13.92
C GLY A 177 -4.42 -4.62 -15.24
N HIS A 178 -5.13 -3.53 -15.53
CA HIS A 178 -4.90 -2.71 -16.72
C HIS A 178 -3.48 -2.12 -16.77
N ASN A 179 -2.96 -1.61 -15.64
CA ASN A 179 -1.61 -1.04 -15.57
C ASN A 179 -0.51 -2.09 -15.80
N ILE A 180 -0.68 -3.29 -15.25
CA ILE A 180 0.24 -4.41 -15.46
C ILE A 180 0.24 -4.82 -16.94
N ALA A 181 -0.95 -5.02 -17.53
CA ALA A 181 -1.10 -5.38 -18.94
C ALA A 181 -0.53 -4.30 -19.88
N SER A 182 -0.70 -3.02 -19.54
CA SER A 182 -0.16 -1.89 -20.30
C SER A 182 1.37 -1.84 -20.26
N THR A 183 1.98 -2.21 -19.14
CA THR A 183 3.44 -2.29 -18.98
C THR A 183 4.03 -3.42 -19.82
N LEU A 184 3.33 -4.56 -19.89
CA LEU A 184 3.73 -5.69 -20.73
C LEU A 184 3.64 -5.40 -22.23
N ARG A 185 2.82 -4.43 -22.67
CA ARG A 185 2.68 -4.03 -24.07
C ARG A 185 3.92 -3.29 -24.63
N ILE A 186 4.79 -2.80 -23.76
CA ILE A 186 5.96 -1.97 -24.12
C ILE A 186 7.25 -2.81 -24.18
N THR A 187 7.23 -4.06 -23.70
CA THR A 187 8.38 -4.97 -23.66
C THR A 187 8.26 -6.01 -24.77
#